data_AF-A0A7G8GKP2-F1
#
_entry.id   AF-A0A7G8GKP2-F1
#
_cell.length_a   1.000
_cell.length_b   1.000
_cell.length_c   1.000
_cell.angle_alpha   90.00
_cell.angle_beta   90.00
_cell.angle_gamma   90.00
#
_symmetry.space_group_name_H-M   'P 1'
#
loop_
_entity.id
_entity.type
_entity.pdbx_description
1 polymer ?
#
loop_
_entity_poly.entity_id
_entity_poly.type
_entity_poly.pdbx_seq_one_letter_code
_entity_poly.pdbx_strand_id
1 'polypeptide(L)' 'MTFTLPGLLPWTFRIVLIGQQIVLEATSEGQRLSTVLDPRASRIRSGYDLISTPQCALINPPSFA' A
#
# COMPACT_ATOMS: atom_id res chain seq x y z
N MET A 1 -0.29 -10.45 -7.54
CA MET A 1 -0.39 -11.32 -6.34
C MET A 1 -0.57 -10.41 -5.12
N THR A 2 -1.56 -10.69 -4.27
CA THR A 2 -1.86 -9.93 -3.05
C THR A 2 -1.41 -10.70 -1.81
N PHE A 3 -1.14 -9.99 -0.71
CA PHE A 3 -0.76 -10.59 0.57
C PHE A 3 -1.27 -9.74 1.74
N THR A 4 -1.32 -10.32 2.93
CA THR A 4 -1.66 -9.63 4.18
C THR A 4 -0.47 -9.63 5.12
N LEU A 5 -0.48 -8.70 6.08
CA LEU A 5 0.55 -8.61 7.11
C LEU A 5 -0.10 -8.80 8.49
N PRO A 6 0.52 -9.61 9.39
CA PRO A 6 0.01 -9.81 10.74
C PRO A 6 -0.15 -8.48 11.49
N GLY A 7 -1.29 -8.27 12.14
CA GLY A 7 -1.56 -7.04 12.89
C GLY A 7 -1.92 -5.81 12.06
N LEU A 8 -1.99 -5.92 10.72
CA LEU A 8 -2.40 -4.83 9.82
C LEU A 8 -3.74 -5.11 9.13
N LEU A 9 -4.59 -6.00 9.64
CA LEU A 9 -5.97 -6.10 9.16
C LEU A 9 -6.68 -4.75 9.41
N PRO A 10 -7.46 -4.21 8.44
CA PRO A 10 -8.03 -4.88 7.27
C PRO A 10 -7.20 -4.75 5.97
N TRP A 11 -5.97 -4.25 6.04
CA TRP A 11 -5.17 -3.92 4.85
C TRP A 11 -4.75 -5.14 4.04
N THR A 12 -4.99 -5.06 2.74
CA THR A 12 -4.46 -5.99 1.75
C THR A 12 -3.37 -5.32 0.93
N PHE A 13 -2.23 -5.98 0.78
CA PHE A 13 -1.05 -5.45 0.14
C PHE A 13 -0.83 -6.09 -1.23
N ARG A 14 -0.24 -5.34 -2.16
CA ARG A 14 0.26 -5.85 -3.43
C ARG A 14 1.46 -5.07 -3.90
N ILE A 15 2.27 -5.70 -4.75
CA ILE A 15 3.35 -5.02 -5.45
C ILE A 15 2.96 -4.84 -6.89
N VAL A 16 3.14 -3.61 -7.39
CA VAL A 16 2.92 -3.23 -8.77
C VAL A 16 4.18 -2.60 -9.32
N LEU A 17 4.42 -2.79 -10.62
CA LEU A 17 5.49 -2.12 -11.35
C LEU A 17 4.89 -0.96 -12.12
N ILE A 18 5.36 0.26 -11.87
CA ILE A 18 4.95 1.47 -12.59
C ILE A 18 6.19 2.05 -13.25
N GLY A 19 6.32 1.85 -14.56
CA GLY A 19 7.56 2.15 -15.29
C GLY A 19 8.73 1.34 -14.72
N GLN A 20 9.75 2.04 -14.22
CA GLN A 20 10.93 1.44 -13.60
C GLN A 20 10.84 1.35 -12.07
N GLN A 21 9.71 1.75 -11.48
CA GLN A 21 9.52 1.79 -10.03
C GLN A 21 8.74 0.57 -9.55
N ILE A 22 9.20 -0.01 -8.43
CA ILE A 22 8.47 -1.01 -7.66
C ILE A 22 7.63 -0.25 -6.65
N VAL A 23 6.32 -0.48 -6.64
CA VAL A 23 5.40 0.21 -5.74
C VAL A 23 4.68 -0.80 -4.87
N LEU A 24 4.69 -0.57 -3.56
CA LEU A 24 3.85 -1.27 -2.61
C LEU A 24 2.55 -0.51 -2.47
N GLU A 25 1.43 -1.21 -2.64
CA GLU A 25 0.11 -0.65 -2.44
C GLU A 25 -0.58 -1.39 -1.31
N ALA A 26 -1.25 -0.64 -0.44
CA ALA A 26 -2.12 -1.16 0.59
C ALA A 26 -3.54 -0.64 0.34
N THR A 27 -4.51 -1.54 0.36
CA THR A 27 -5.92 -1.20 0.17
C THR A 27 -6.73 -1.71 1.35
N SER A 28 -7.61 -0.86 1.89
CA SER A 28 -8.57 -1.20 2.94
C SER A 28 -9.81 -0.34 2.77
N GLU A 29 -11.00 -0.93 2.72
CA GLU A 29 -12.31 -0.23 2.80
C GLU A 29 -12.39 1.12 2.05
N GLY A 30 -12.03 1.13 0.76
CA GLY A 30 -12.11 2.34 -0.08
C GLY A 30 -10.92 3.31 0.05
N GLN A 31 -9.99 3.06 0.97
CA GLN A 31 -8.71 3.76 1.07
C GLN A 31 -7.61 2.99 0.33
N ARG A 32 -6.75 3.73 -0.37
CA ARG A 32 -5.55 3.18 -1.00
C ARG A 32 -4.34 4.02 -0.63
N LEU A 33 -3.34 3.35 -0.06
CA LEU A 33 -2.03 3.90 0.24
C LEU A 33 -1.01 3.29 -0.73
N SER A 34 0.00 4.06 -1.08
CA SER A 34 1.10 3.57 -1.89
C SER A 34 2.43 4.18 -1.49
N THR A 35 3.49 3.41 -1.66
CA THR A 35 4.87 3.91 -1.53
C THR A 35 5.77 3.23 -2.55
N VAL A 36 6.78 3.96 -3.01
CA VAL A 36 7.83 3.40 -3.87
C VAL A 36 8.77 2.57 -2.99
N LEU A 37 8.93 1.31 -3.36
CA LEU A 37 9.90 0.41 -2.73
C LEU A 37 11.26 0.57 -3.39
N ASP A 38 12.30 0.70 -2.56
CA ASP A 38 13.65 0.38 -2.99
C ASP A 38 13.72 -1.13 -3.33
N PRO A 39 14.31 -1.53 -4.47
CA PRO A 39 14.45 -2.93 -4.85
C PRO A 39 15.16 -3.81 -3.81
N ARG A 40 15.95 -3.21 -2.91
CA ARG A 40 16.66 -3.89 -1.82
C ARG A 40 15.91 -3.83 -0.49
N ALA A 41 14.81 -3.07 -0.40
CA ALA A 41 14.04 -2.95 0.83
C ALA A 41 13.18 -4.19 1.11
N SER A 42 12.96 -4.47 2.39
CA SER A 42 12.03 -5.52 2.81
C SER A 42 10.59 -5.06 2.58
N ARG A 43 9.86 -5.83 1.76
CA ARG A 43 8.44 -5.61 1.46
C ARG A 43 7.56 -5.65 2.71
N ILE A 44 7.90 -6.51 3.66
CA ILE A 44 7.16 -6.68 4.92
C ILE A 44 7.32 -5.42 5.78
N ARG A 45 8.57 -5.00 6.03
CA ARG A 45 8.86 -3.80 6.83
C ARG A 45 8.24 -2.56 6.20
N SER A 46 8.39 -2.41 4.89
CA SER A 46 7.80 -1.29 4.14
C SER A 46 6.28 -1.27 4.22
N GLY A 47 5.62 -2.44 4.35
CA GLY A 47 4.18 -2.52 4.56
C GLY A 47 3.76 -2.02 5.93
N TYR A 48 4.50 -2.34 7.00
CA TYR A 48 4.27 -1.73 8.32
C TYR A 48 4.50 -0.22 8.28
N ASP A 49 5.63 0.22 7.70
CA ASP A 49 5.98 1.63 7.62
C ASP A 49 4.95 2.44 6.81
N LEU A 50 4.40 1.87 5.73
CA LEU A 50 3.34 2.49 4.92
C LEU A 50 2.07 2.76 5.73
N ILE A 51 1.68 1.85 6.63
CA ILE A 51 0.50 2.02 7.47
C ILE A 51 0.79 2.93 8.66
N SER A 52 1.97 2.81 9.28
CA SER A 52 2.35 3.62 10.45
C SER A 52 2.66 5.07 10.11
N THR A 53 3.17 5.34 8.91
CA THR A 53 3.57 6.67 8.43
C THR A 53 3.10 6.95 7.01
N PRO A 54 1.77 7.04 6.78
CA PRO A 54 1.24 7.27 5.44
C PRO A 54 1.62 8.67 4.95
N GLN A 55 2.43 8.74 3.89
CA GLN A 55 2.87 10.03 3.33
C GLN A 55 1.84 10.65 2.37
N CYS A 56 1.03 9.83 1.70
CA CYS A 56 -0.05 10.26 0.81
C CYS A 56 -1.13 9.17 0.81
N ALA A 57 -2.37 9.54 1.13
CA ALA A 57 -3.52 8.66 1.05
C ALA A 57 -4.41 9.09 -0.12
N LEU A 58 -4.66 8.20 -1.07
CA LEU A 58 -5.71 8.42 -2.05
C LEU A 58 -7.04 8.05 -1.38
N ILE A 59 -7.72 9.06 -0.85
CA ILE A 59 -9.09 8.92 -0.37
C ILE A 59 -9.98 8.96 -1.61
N ASN A 60 -10.63 7.83 -1.96
CA ASN A 60 -11.64 7.88 -3.02
C ASN A 60 -12.70 8.91 -2.60
N PRO A 61 -12.96 9.96 -3.40
CA PRO A 61 -14.10 10.81 -3.13
C PRO A 61 -15.38 9.96 -3.21
N PRO A 62 -16.40 10.22 -2.38
CA PRO A 62 -17.65 9.51 -2.45
C PRO A 62 -18.19 9.62 -3.88
N SER A 63 -18.50 8.48 -4.48
CA SER A 63 -19.24 8.41 -5.73
C SER A 63 -20.62 8.99 -5.48
N PHE A 64 -20.83 10.27 -5.79
CA PHE A 64 -22.17 10.81 -5.94
C PHE A 64 -22.77 10.11 -7.17
N ALA A 65 -23.67 9.17 -6.89
CA ALA A 65 -24.61 8.61 -7.86
C ALA A 65 -25.73 9.63 -8.13
#